data_AF-A0A657XLG1-F1
#
_entry.id   AF-A0A657XLG1-F1
#
_cell.length_a   1.000
_cell.length_b   1.000
_cell.length_c   1.000
_cell.angle_alpha   90.00
_cell.angle_beta   90.00
_cell.angle_gamma   90.00
#
_symmetry.space_group_name_H-M   'P 1'
#
loop_
_entity.id
_entity.type
_entity.pdbx_description
1 polymer ?
#
loop_
_entity_poly.entity_id
_entity_poly.type
_entity_poly.pdbx_seq_one_letter_code
_entity_poly.pdbx_strand_id
1 'polypeptide(L)'
;MKKLFRFIVYLATWVAIITMVMLFKSQGGFDLLNHYVEDVKKQMKEKEVAIRTEQIKKNDKTDDRSLGNYYQEGQCTFYVFEERLKIDKKISSSWGDAKHWDDRAKEEGYKVNGQPSEGSILQTDYGELGHVAIVEEVKNDGSIVVSDMNYKKPYEVTSRLITPDRLHNYRFIHEKI
;
A
#
# COMPACT_ATOMS: atom_id res chain seq x y z
N MET A 1 34.75 69.30 -4.59
CA MET A 1 35.40 68.52 -5.68
C MET A 1 35.63 67.04 -5.33
N LYS A 2 36.28 66.68 -4.22
CA LYS A 2 36.55 65.26 -3.85
C LYS A 2 35.30 64.36 -3.69
N LYS A 3 34.18 64.90 -3.18
CA LYS A 3 32.92 64.13 -3.03
C LYS A 3 32.26 63.80 -4.38
N LEU A 4 32.29 64.75 -5.33
CA LEU A 4 31.75 64.56 -6.68
C LEU A 4 32.58 63.56 -7.48
N PHE A 5 33.91 63.62 -7.37
CA PHE A 5 34.80 62.65 -8.02
C PHE A 5 34.58 61.23 -7.51
N ARG A 6 34.43 61.05 -6.18
CA ARG A 6 34.11 59.73 -5.59
C ARG A 6 32.77 59.20 -6.10
N PHE A 7 31.75 60.05 -6.20
CA PHE A 7 30.43 59.65 -6.72
C PHE A 7 30.50 59.18 -8.18
N ILE A 8 31.23 59.90 -9.03
CA ILE A 8 31.41 59.53 -10.45
C ILE A 8 32.14 58.20 -10.58
N VAL A 9 33.20 57.97 -9.80
CA VAL A 9 33.92 56.70 -9.79
C VAL A 9 33.03 55.55 -9.32
N TYR A 10 32.21 55.77 -8.28
CA TYR A 10 31.22 54.77 -7.84
C TYR A 10 30.19 54.46 -8.94
N LEU A 11 29.67 55.47 -9.64
CA LEU A 11 28.70 55.25 -10.70
C LEU A 11 29.33 54.43 -11.84
N ALA A 12 30.55 54.76 -12.24
CA ALA A 12 31.28 54.06 -13.30
C ALA A 12 31.57 52.59 -12.93
N THR A 13 31.96 52.30 -11.69
CA THR A 13 32.19 50.93 -11.25
C THR A 13 30.91 50.11 -11.20
N TRP A 14 29.80 50.69 -10.73
CA TRP A 14 28.50 50.02 -10.73
C TRP A 14 27.99 49.74 -12.15
N VAL A 15 28.16 50.66 -13.09
CA VAL A 15 27.81 50.44 -14.50
C VAL A 15 28.64 49.29 -15.07
N ALA A 16 29.95 49.26 -14.82
CA ALA A 16 30.82 48.17 -15.27
C ALA A 16 30.38 46.80 -14.70
N ILE A 17 30.08 46.73 -13.40
CA ILE A 17 29.59 45.51 -12.76
C ILE A 17 28.26 45.05 -13.38
N ILE A 18 27.30 45.96 -13.57
CA ILE A 18 25.99 45.64 -14.16
C ILE A 18 26.16 45.13 -15.59
N THR A 19 27.02 45.76 -16.40
CA THR A 19 27.28 45.30 -17.77
C THR A 19 27.93 43.92 -17.82
N MET A 20 28.87 43.62 -16.91
CA MET A 20 29.44 42.27 -16.79
C MET A 20 28.38 41.22 -16.41
N VAL A 21 27.47 41.54 -15.49
CA VAL A 21 26.37 40.64 -15.10
C VAL A 21 25.41 40.40 -16.28
N MET A 22 25.08 41.45 -17.05
CA MET A 22 24.26 41.31 -18.25
C MET A 22 24.95 40.46 -19.34
N LEU A 23 26.26 40.65 -19.55
CA LEU A 23 27.03 39.85 -20.51
C LEU A 23 27.08 38.38 -20.08
N PHE A 24 27.34 38.11 -18.80
CA PHE A 24 27.33 36.76 -18.23
C PHE A 24 25.95 36.08 -18.37
N LYS A 25 24.86 36.85 -18.19
CA LYS A 25 23.49 36.39 -18.45
C LYS A 25 23.25 36.10 -19.93
N SER A 26 23.69 36.96 -20.84
CA SER A 26 23.51 36.74 -22.29
C SER A 26 24.31 35.55 -22.82
N GLN A 27 25.39 35.16 -22.12
CA GLN A 27 26.22 34.00 -22.43
C GLN A 27 25.70 32.69 -21.79
N GLY A 28 24.50 32.70 -21.18
CA GLY A 28 23.87 31.50 -20.61
C GLY A 28 24.51 31.00 -19.30
N GLY A 29 25.41 31.77 -18.68
CA GLY A 29 26.12 31.34 -17.47
C GLY A 29 25.22 31.06 -16.26
N PHE A 30 24.05 31.72 -16.19
CA PHE A 30 23.05 31.47 -15.16
C PHE A 30 22.21 30.20 -15.41
N ASP A 31 22.07 29.76 -16.66
CA ASP A 31 21.26 28.58 -16.98
C ASP A 31 21.96 27.29 -16.53
N LEU A 32 23.29 27.23 -16.67
CA LEU A 32 24.12 26.15 -16.13
C LEU A 32 24.02 26.07 -14.60
N LEU A 33 24.05 27.23 -13.94
CA LEU A 33 23.94 27.31 -12.48
C LEU A 33 22.56 26.85 -12.01
N ASN A 34 21.49 27.31 -12.67
CA ASN A 34 20.12 26.92 -12.34
C ASN A 34 19.90 25.42 -12.56
N HIS A 35 20.38 24.87 -13.68
CA HIS A 35 20.27 23.44 -13.96
C HIS A 35 21.01 22.60 -12.93
N TYR A 36 22.25 22.99 -12.59
CA TYR A 36 23.03 22.32 -11.54
C TYR A 36 22.32 22.38 -10.18
N VAL A 37 21.74 23.53 -9.80
CA VAL A 37 21.00 23.68 -8.55
C VAL A 37 19.74 22.80 -8.53
N GLU A 38 18.99 22.72 -9.63
CA GLU A 38 17.78 21.87 -9.70
C GLU A 38 18.13 20.38 -9.66
N ASP A 39 19.21 19.96 -10.30
CA ASP A 39 19.69 18.58 -10.22
C ASP A 39 20.13 18.22 -8.80
N VAL A 40 20.85 19.12 -8.11
CA VAL A 40 21.22 18.92 -6.71
C VAL A 40 19.98 18.82 -5.81
N LYS A 41 18.98 19.70 -6.00
CA LYS A 41 17.71 19.61 -5.25
C LYS A 41 16.99 18.30 -5.49
N LYS A 42 16.93 17.84 -6.74
CA LYS A 42 16.31 16.56 -7.10
C LYS A 42 17.03 15.40 -6.41
N GLN A 43 18.36 15.34 -6.50
CA GLN A 43 19.16 14.31 -5.84
C GLN A 43 19.01 14.34 -4.32
N MET A 44 18.96 15.52 -3.70
CA MET A 44 18.73 15.65 -2.26
C MET A 44 17.35 15.14 -1.86
N LYS A 45 16.31 15.45 -2.63
CA LYS A 45 14.94 14.97 -2.39
C LYS A 45 14.84 13.45 -2.54
N GLU A 46 15.46 12.87 -3.57
CA GLU A 46 15.52 11.42 -3.77
C GLU A 46 16.24 10.73 -2.61
N LYS A 47 17.36 11.29 -2.14
CA LYS A 47 18.09 10.79 -0.96
C LYS A 47 17.27 10.91 0.32
N GLU A 48 16.56 12.02 0.54
CA GLU A 48 15.70 12.21 1.71
C GLU A 48 14.55 11.18 1.73
N VAL A 49 13.91 10.95 0.58
CA VAL A 49 12.87 9.92 0.44
C VAL A 49 13.44 8.53 0.72
N ALA A 50 14.59 8.18 0.13
CA ALA A 50 15.24 6.89 0.36
C ALA A 50 15.61 6.69 1.85
N ILE A 51 16.17 7.71 2.49
CA ILE A 51 16.51 7.67 3.92
C ILE A 51 15.25 7.50 4.77
N ARG A 52 14.16 8.21 4.48
CA ARG A 52 12.88 8.03 5.19
C ARG A 52 12.30 6.63 4.99
N THR A 53 12.32 6.11 3.77
CA THR A 53 11.86 4.75 3.47
C THR A 53 12.67 3.70 4.23
N GLU A 54 13.99 3.83 4.29
CA GLU A 54 14.84 2.92 5.06
C GLU A 54 14.67 3.09 6.58
N GLN A 55 14.44 4.31 7.07
CA GLN A 55 14.10 4.56 8.47
C GLN A 55 12.75 3.94 8.86
N ILE A 56 11.74 4.02 7.99
CA ILE A 56 10.44 3.36 8.17
C ILE A 56 10.63 1.85 8.27
N LYS A 57 11.31 1.23 7.29
CA LYS A 57 11.62 -0.21 7.32
C LYS A 57 12.41 -0.65 8.56
N LYS A 58 13.33 0.19 9.05
CA LYS A 58 14.17 -0.13 10.21
C LYS A 58 13.44 0.02 11.55
N ASN A 59 12.51 0.96 11.63
CA ASN A 59 11.67 1.19 12.82
C ASN A 59 10.45 0.27 12.85
N ASP A 60 10.10 -0.33 11.72
CA ASP A 60 9.14 -1.42 11.59
C ASP A 60 9.74 -2.76 12.03
N LYS A 61 10.09 -2.85 13.32
CA LYS A 61 10.65 -4.07 13.93
C LYS A 61 9.62 -4.90 14.67
N THR A 62 8.33 -4.59 14.52
CA THR A 62 7.23 -5.25 15.26
C THR A 62 5.90 -5.30 14.49
N ASP A 63 5.86 -5.04 13.18
CA ASP A 63 4.60 -5.09 12.43
C ASP A 63 4.77 -5.75 11.05
N ASP A 64 4.77 -7.09 10.99
CA ASP A 64 4.70 -7.86 9.73
C ASP A 64 3.27 -7.82 9.12
N ARG A 65 2.49 -6.79 9.47
CA ARG A 65 1.30 -6.39 8.74
C ARG A 65 1.75 -5.85 7.39
N SER A 66 1.31 -6.49 6.30
CA SER A 66 1.34 -5.81 5.01
C SER A 66 0.66 -4.44 5.14
N LEU A 67 1.10 -3.45 4.36
CA LEU A 67 0.58 -2.08 4.43
C LEU A 67 -0.96 -2.06 4.37
N GLY A 68 -1.62 -2.03 5.53
CA GLY A 68 -3.08 -2.01 5.69
C GLY A 68 -3.75 -3.24 6.28
N ASN A 69 -3.07 -4.36 6.54
CA ASN A 69 -3.67 -5.51 7.24
C ASN A 69 -3.68 -5.28 8.74
N TYR A 70 -4.83 -5.15 9.42
CA TYR A 70 -4.86 -4.98 10.89
C TYR A 70 -5.27 -6.25 11.66
N TYR A 71 -5.40 -7.38 10.96
CA TYR A 71 -5.66 -8.66 11.61
C TYR A 71 -4.42 -9.18 12.33
N GLN A 72 -4.62 -10.06 13.31
CA GLN A 72 -3.52 -10.67 14.04
C GLN A 72 -2.84 -11.73 13.17
N GLU A 73 -1.53 -11.60 12.99
CA GLU A 73 -0.70 -12.61 12.34
C GLU A 73 -0.91 -14.01 12.92
N GLY A 74 -0.77 -15.02 12.07
CA GLY A 74 -0.97 -16.39 12.49
C GLY A 74 -2.43 -16.82 12.55
N GLN A 75 -3.40 -15.94 12.24
CA GLN A 75 -4.85 -16.22 12.24
C GLN A 75 -5.43 -16.37 10.83
N CYS A 76 -6.61 -16.99 10.74
CA CYS A 76 -7.33 -17.18 9.47
C CYS A 76 -7.66 -15.85 8.77
N THR A 77 -8.09 -14.85 9.54
CA THR A 77 -8.45 -13.51 9.05
C THR A 77 -7.26 -12.79 8.43
N PHE A 78 -6.09 -12.84 9.08
CA PHE A 78 -4.86 -12.26 8.55
C PHE A 78 -4.46 -12.90 7.23
N TYR A 79 -4.44 -14.24 7.19
CA TYR A 79 -4.06 -14.97 5.98
C TYR A 79 -4.99 -14.67 4.80
N VAL A 80 -6.31 -14.72 5.01
CA VAL A 80 -7.29 -14.45 3.95
C VAL A 80 -7.18 -13.01 3.45
N PHE A 81 -6.93 -12.04 4.33
CA PHE A 81 -6.67 -10.66 3.91
C PHE A 81 -5.47 -10.56 2.97
N GLU A 82 -4.35 -11.20 3.31
CA GLU A 82 -3.15 -11.25 2.46
C GLU A 82 -3.41 -11.93 1.11
N GLU A 83 -4.10 -13.08 1.10
CA GLU A 83 -4.42 -13.78 -0.16
C GLU A 83 -5.31 -12.93 -1.07
N ARG A 84 -6.29 -12.23 -0.49
CA ARG A 84 -7.15 -11.27 -1.21
C ARG A 84 -6.36 -10.09 -1.77
N LEU A 85 -5.36 -9.58 -1.04
CA LEU A 85 -4.45 -8.55 -1.55
C LEU A 85 -3.62 -9.03 -2.75
N LYS A 86 -3.09 -10.26 -2.71
CA LYS A 86 -2.25 -10.82 -3.79
C LYS A 86 -2.98 -10.90 -5.14
N ILE A 87 -4.30 -11.10 -5.10
CA ILE A 87 -5.15 -11.19 -6.30
C ILE A 87 -5.89 -9.88 -6.63
N ASP A 88 -5.46 -8.76 -6.04
CA ASP A 88 -6.06 -7.41 -6.18
C ASP A 88 -7.57 -7.34 -5.88
N LYS A 89 -8.04 -8.18 -4.96
CA LYS A 89 -9.44 -8.24 -4.52
C LYS A 89 -9.54 -7.79 -3.06
N LYS A 90 -9.11 -6.55 -2.82
CA LYS A 90 -8.93 -5.99 -1.47
C LYS A 90 -10.21 -6.07 -0.64
N ILE A 91 -10.04 -6.25 0.67
CA ILE A 91 -11.11 -6.23 1.66
C ILE A 91 -10.80 -5.20 2.76
N SER A 92 -11.78 -4.92 3.61
CA SER A 92 -11.58 -4.07 4.78
C SER A 92 -10.66 -4.76 5.78
N SER A 93 -9.88 -3.96 6.51
CA SER A 93 -9.03 -4.43 7.61
C SER A 93 -9.71 -4.34 8.97
N SER A 94 -11.00 -3.98 9.01
CA SER A 94 -11.75 -3.70 10.24
C SER A 94 -12.96 -4.63 10.45
N TRP A 95 -13.09 -5.73 9.70
CA TRP A 95 -14.20 -6.67 9.91
C TRP A 95 -14.07 -7.56 11.16
N GLY A 96 -13.00 -7.41 11.94
CA GLY A 96 -12.80 -8.15 13.21
C GLY A 96 -12.82 -9.67 13.05
N ASP A 97 -13.42 -10.37 14.00
CA ASP A 97 -13.50 -11.83 13.99
C ASP A 97 -14.26 -12.38 12.78
N ALA A 98 -13.88 -13.57 12.32
CA ALA A 98 -14.42 -14.22 11.12
C ALA A 98 -15.95 -14.35 11.10
N LYS A 99 -16.59 -14.58 12.25
CA LYS A 99 -18.06 -14.65 12.40
C LYS A 99 -18.82 -13.36 12.08
N HIS A 100 -18.12 -12.25 11.86
CA HIS A 100 -18.72 -10.96 11.53
C HIS A 100 -18.44 -10.54 10.09
N TRP A 101 -17.62 -11.30 9.35
CA TRP A 101 -17.15 -10.89 8.04
C TRP A 101 -18.28 -10.85 7.02
N ASP A 102 -19.23 -11.77 7.07
CA ASP A 102 -20.32 -11.81 6.10
C ASP A 102 -21.26 -10.60 6.25
N ASP A 103 -21.60 -10.20 7.48
CA ASP A 103 -22.45 -9.05 7.77
C ASP A 103 -21.73 -7.73 7.50
N ARG A 104 -20.50 -7.55 7.97
CA ARG A 104 -19.72 -6.33 7.72
C ARG A 104 -19.36 -6.16 6.25
N ALA A 105 -19.12 -7.26 5.53
CA ALA A 105 -18.92 -7.21 4.09
C ALA A 105 -20.20 -6.76 3.37
N LYS A 106 -21.38 -7.25 3.76
CA LYS A 106 -22.66 -6.75 3.21
C LYS A 106 -22.84 -5.25 3.47
N GLU A 107 -22.57 -4.79 4.69
CA GLU A 107 -22.64 -3.37 5.06
C GLU A 107 -21.74 -2.48 4.20
N GLU A 108 -20.57 -3.00 3.80
CA GLU A 108 -19.62 -2.30 2.91
C GLU A 108 -19.89 -2.49 1.40
N GLY A 109 -20.99 -3.15 1.03
CA GLY A 109 -21.42 -3.33 -0.35
C GLY A 109 -20.83 -4.53 -1.08
N TYR A 110 -20.22 -5.48 -0.37
CA TYR A 110 -19.78 -6.74 -0.97
C TYR A 110 -20.95 -7.68 -1.23
N LYS A 111 -20.87 -8.42 -2.32
CA LYS A 111 -21.81 -9.51 -2.59
C LYS A 111 -21.52 -10.68 -1.65
N VAL A 112 -22.54 -11.07 -0.88
CA VAL A 112 -22.45 -12.21 0.04
C VAL A 112 -23.58 -13.20 -0.22
N ASN A 113 -23.26 -14.44 -0.60
CA ASN A 113 -24.24 -15.47 -0.96
C ASN A 113 -23.76 -16.89 -0.59
N GLY A 114 -24.47 -17.93 -1.04
CA GLY A 114 -24.09 -19.33 -0.83
C GLY A 114 -23.38 -19.98 -2.02
N GLN A 115 -22.86 -19.20 -2.98
CA GLN A 115 -22.22 -19.73 -4.19
C GLN A 115 -20.71 -19.46 -4.14
N PRO A 116 -19.87 -20.51 -4.15
CA PRO A 116 -18.43 -20.32 -4.21
C PRO A 116 -17.99 -19.82 -5.59
N SER A 117 -16.92 -19.05 -5.62
CA SER A 117 -16.14 -18.75 -6.82
C SER A 117 -14.66 -18.64 -6.46
N GLU A 118 -13.77 -18.80 -7.43
CA GLU A 118 -12.33 -18.63 -7.21
C GLU A 118 -12.01 -17.21 -6.69
N GLY A 119 -11.18 -17.18 -5.66
CA GLY A 119 -10.82 -15.98 -4.91
C GLY A 119 -11.92 -15.41 -4.02
N SER A 120 -13.11 -16.02 -3.93
CA SER A 120 -14.11 -15.66 -2.91
C SER A 120 -13.67 -16.15 -1.54
N ILE A 121 -14.18 -15.51 -0.48
CA ILE A 121 -13.89 -15.90 0.90
C ILE A 121 -14.99 -16.83 1.37
N LEU A 122 -14.63 -18.06 1.71
CA LEU A 122 -15.50 -18.94 2.50
C LEU A 122 -15.52 -18.42 3.93
N GLN A 123 -16.72 -18.22 4.47
CA GLN A 123 -16.94 -17.71 5.81
C GLN A 123 -17.95 -18.60 6.55
N THR A 124 -17.73 -18.76 7.85
CA THR A 124 -18.72 -19.36 8.76
C THR A 124 -18.71 -18.73 10.14
N ASP A 125 -19.88 -18.71 10.77
CA ASP A 125 -20.07 -18.30 12.15
C ASP A 125 -19.83 -19.45 13.14
N TYR A 126 -19.59 -20.68 12.66
CA TYR A 126 -19.34 -21.82 13.54
C TYR A 126 -18.04 -21.64 14.33
N GLY A 127 -18.12 -21.84 15.65
CA GLY A 127 -17.04 -21.59 16.59
C GLY A 127 -17.15 -20.23 17.27
N GLU A 128 -16.37 -19.99 18.32
CA GLU A 128 -16.46 -18.76 19.12
C GLU A 128 -16.12 -17.49 18.32
N LEU A 129 -15.17 -17.60 17.39
CA LEU A 129 -14.69 -16.50 16.55
C LEU A 129 -15.12 -16.64 15.08
N GLY A 130 -15.83 -17.72 14.72
CA GLY A 130 -16.07 -18.12 13.33
C GLY A 130 -14.78 -18.59 12.63
N HIS A 131 -14.85 -18.80 11.32
CA HIS A 131 -13.68 -19.14 10.51
C HIS A 131 -13.80 -18.63 9.08
N VAL A 132 -12.66 -18.27 8.48
CA VAL A 132 -12.57 -17.85 7.08
C VAL A 132 -11.46 -18.58 6.33
N ALA A 133 -11.69 -18.79 5.04
CA ALA A 133 -10.72 -19.37 4.11
C ALA A 133 -10.85 -18.72 2.72
N ILE A 134 -9.79 -18.75 1.92
CA ILE A 134 -9.87 -18.32 0.52
C ILE A 134 -10.21 -19.53 -0.36
N VAL A 135 -11.10 -19.36 -1.33
CA VAL A 135 -11.42 -20.38 -2.33
C VAL A 135 -10.36 -20.34 -3.42
N GLU A 136 -9.54 -21.38 -3.49
CA GLU A 136 -8.47 -21.52 -4.47
C GLU A 136 -8.98 -22.04 -5.81
N GLU A 137 -9.91 -23.01 -5.78
CA GLU A 137 -10.42 -23.69 -6.97
C GLU A 137 -11.87 -24.12 -6.74
N VAL A 138 -12.71 -23.98 -7.78
CA VAL A 138 -14.04 -24.60 -7.82
C VAL A 138 -14.03 -25.72 -8.85
N LYS A 139 -14.24 -26.96 -8.40
CA LYS A 139 -14.19 -28.16 -9.25
C LYS A 139 -15.51 -28.38 -10.00
N ASN A 140 -15.42 -29.14 -11.09
CA ASN A 140 -16.58 -29.49 -11.95
C ASN A 140 -17.67 -30.29 -11.22
N ASP A 141 -17.32 -31.05 -10.18
CA ASP A 141 -18.27 -31.80 -9.34
C ASP A 141 -18.94 -30.93 -8.26
N GLY A 142 -18.63 -29.63 -8.24
CA GLY A 142 -19.13 -28.66 -7.26
C GLY A 142 -18.35 -28.64 -5.94
N SER A 143 -17.34 -29.51 -5.76
CA SER A 143 -16.44 -29.40 -4.61
C SER A 143 -15.51 -28.19 -4.77
N ILE A 144 -14.96 -27.71 -3.66
CA ILE A 144 -14.05 -26.57 -3.68
C ILE A 144 -12.76 -26.90 -2.94
N VAL A 145 -11.64 -26.35 -3.41
CA VAL A 145 -10.38 -26.33 -2.66
C VAL A 145 -10.28 -24.98 -1.97
N VAL A 146 -10.04 -25.00 -0.67
CA VAL A 146 -9.81 -23.79 0.10
C VAL A 146 -8.45 -23.84 0.79
N SER A 147 -7.87 -22.67 1.02
CA SER A 147 -6.70 -22.51 1.87
C SER A 147 -6.98 -21.52 2.99
N ASP A 148 -6.38 -21.75 4.16
CA ASP A 148 -6.44 -20.83 5.29
C ASP A 148 -5.27 -21.04 6.25
N MET A 149 -5.20 -20.20 7.28
CA MET A 149 -4.26 -20.33 8.38
C MET A 149 -5.01 -20.58 9.68
N ASN A 150 -4.37 -21.29 10.63
CA ASN A 150 -4.95 -21.57 11.95
C ASN A 150 -6.23 -22.41 11.95
N TYR A 151 -6.48 -23.19 10.90
CA TYR A 151 -7.48 -24.25 10.98
C TYR A 151 -7.03 -25.41 11.88
N LYS A 152 -5.72 -25.70 11.91
CA LYS A 152 -5.12 -26.71 12.80
C LYS A 152 -4.40 -26.08 13.99
N LYS A 153 -3.53 -25.08 13.73
CA LYS A 153 -2.79 -24.34 14.76
C LYS A 153 -2.26 -23.01 14.21
N PRO A 154 -1.93 -22.03 15.06
CA PRO A 154 -1.48 -20.72 14.61
C PRO A 154 -0.26 -20.82 13.69
N TYR A 155 -0.19 -19.94 12.70
CA TYR A 155 0.87 -19.88 11.67
C TYR A 155 0.97 -21.10 10.74
N GLU A 156 0.10 -22.10 10.86
CA GLU A 156 0.04 -23.21 9.92
C GLU A 156 -1.00 -22.93 8.84
N VAL A 157 -0.54 -22.84 7.58
CA VAL A 157 -1.41 -22.80 6.41
C VAL A 157 -1.88 -24.22 6.10
N THR A 158 -3.19 -24.39 5.92
CA THR A 158 -3.80 -25.65 5.55
C THR A 158 -4.57 -25.49 4.24
N SER A 159 -4.52 -26.52 3.40
CA SER A 159 -5.40 -26.65 2.24
C SER A 159 -6.30 -27.86 2.43
N ARG A 160 -7.59 -27.72 2.07
CA ARG A 160 -8.56 -28.80 2.19
C ARG A 160 -9.61 -28.75 1.10
N LEU A 161 -10.13 -29.93 0.76
CA LEU A 161 -11.29 -30.10 -0.10
C LEU A 161 -12.57 -30.00 0.75
N ILE A 162 -13.53 -29.21 0.29
CA ILE A 162 -14.88 -29.14 0.85
C ILE A 162 -15.84 -29.69 -0.20
N THR A 163 -16.59 -30.72 0.19
CA THR A 163 -17.54 -31.41 -0.68
C THR A 163 -18.85 -30.62 -0.79
N PRO A 164 -19.60 -30.78 -1.90
CA PRO A 164 -20.83 -30.02 -2.16
C PRO A 164 -21.87 -30.10 -1.04
N ASP A 165 -21.99 -31.27 -0.40
CA ASP A 165 -22.92 -31.52 0.71
C ASP A 165 -22.63 -30.63 1.93
N ARG A 166 -21.43 -30.06 2.05
CA ARG A 166 -21.05 -29.18 3.16
C ARG A 166 -21.21 -27.69 2.84
N LEU A 167 -21.40 -27.32 1.58
CA LEU A 167 -21.41 -25.91 1.15
C LEU A 167 -22.52 -25.09 1.81
N HIS A 168 -23.63 -25.73 2.21
CA HIS A 168 -24.73 -25.07 2.92
C HIS A 168 -24.35 -24.51 4.30
N ASN A 169 -23.20 -24.90 4.85
CA ASN A 169 -22.69 -24.42 6.15
C ASN A 169 -21.91 -23.09 6.03
N TYR A 170 -21.73 -22.59 4.81
CA TYR A 170 -20.84 -21.47 4.53
C TYR A 170 -21.55 -20.36 3.77
N ARG A 171 -21.05 -19.14 3.97
CA ARG A 171 -21.29 -18.01 3.10
C ARG A 171 -20.04 -17.71 2.30
N PHE A 172 -20.22 -17.10 1.14
CA PHE A 172 -19.14 -16.69 0.26
C PHE A 172 -19.20 -15.18 0.07
N ILE A 173 -18.11 -14.51 0.42
CA ILE A 173 -17.92 -13.08 0.23
C ILE A 173 -17.14 -12.88 -1.07
N HIS A 174 -17.71 -12.13 -1.99
CA HIS A 174 -17.19 -11.89 -3.34
C HIS A 174 -16.64 -10.46 -3.44
N GLU A 175 -16.72 -9.84 -4.61
CA GLU A 175 -16.40 -8.43 -4.80
C GLU A 175 -17.58 -7.51 -4.48
N LYS A 176 -17.29 -6.20 -4.43
CA LYS A 176 -18.31 -5.15 -4.33
C LYS A 176 -19.24 -5.17 -5.53
N ILE A 177 -20.52 -4.89 -5.26
CA ILE A 177 -21.57 -4.70 -6.27
C ILE A 177 -21.57 -3.24 -6.74
#